data_AF-A0A9C8ADI3-F1
#
_entry.id   AF-A0A9C8ADI3-F1
#
_cell.length_a   1.000
_cell.length_b   1.000
_cell.length_c   1.000
_cell.angle_alpha   90.00
_cell.angle_beta   90.00
_cell.angle_gamma   90.00
#
_symmetry.space_group_name_H-M   'P 1'
#
loop_
_entity.id
_entity.type
_entity.pdbx_description
1 polymer ?
#
loop_
_entity_poly.entity_id
_entity_poly.type
_entity_poly.pdbx_seq_one_letter_code
_entity_poly.pdbx_strand_id
1 'polypeptide(L)'
;MKVIVFVRFIFLKYLHGYLEHYSKEIEEQMQELYSRLSEKNRRLYAGIEALKLPYGGVSYIARIFAGSRDTVWRGIKELKEPETVLQNRERQVGGGGKPLLDKPRDIDEVFLLILKEHTAGDPINEKVSLPNLTSFEIAVLLSKEGFKVSRNIVLK
;
A
#
# COMPACT_ATOMS: atom_id res chain seq x y z
N MET A 1 40.47 -15.34 -30.95
CA MET A 1 39.44 -14.79 -31.89
C MET A 1 37.98 -15.10 -31.52
N LYS A 2 37.66 -15.54 -30.28
CA LYS A 2 36.26 -15.79 -29.82
C LYS A 2 35.71 -14.73 -28.84
N VAL A 3 36.59 -13.95 -28.20
CA VAL A 3 36.20 -12.91 -27.22
C VAL A 3 35.66 -11.64 -27.90
N ILE A 4 36.21 -11.24 -29.05
CA ILE A 4 35.78 -10.03 -29.79
C ILE A 4 34.35 -10.19 -30.33
N VAL A 5 33.96 -11.39 -30.77
CA VAL A 5 32.59 -11.68 -31.24
C VAL A 5 31.60 -11.62 -30.08
N PHE A 6 31.97 -12.12 -28.88
CA PHE A 6 31.11 -12.10 -27.70
C PHE A 6 30.92 -10.69 -27.12
N VAL A 7 32.00 -9.90 -27.05
CA VAL A 7 31.92 -8.49 -26.64
C VAL A 7 31.13 -7.69 -27.67
N ARG A 8 31.28 -7.96 -28.97
CA ARG A 8 30.47 -7.33 -30.03
C ARG A 8 29.00 -7.74 -29.97
N PHE A 9 28.68 -8.97 -29.55
CA PHE A 9 27.30 -9.44 -29.36
C PHE A 9 26.61 -8.82 -28.14
N ILE A 10 27.35 -8.63 -27.04
CA ILE A 10 26.87 -7.86 -25.89
C ILE A 10 26.73 -6.38 -26.28
N PHE A 11 27.74 -5.78 -26.90
CA PHE A 11 27.76 -4.36 -27.24
C PHE A 11 26.69 -3.98 -28.28
N LEU A 12 26.38 -4.85 -29.26
CA LEU A 12 25.26 -4.63 -30.20
C LEU A 12 23.88 -4.75 -29.55
N LYS A 13 23.74 -5.51 -28.46
CA LYS A 13 22.50 -5.53 -27.65
C LYS A 13 22.33 -4.26 -26.81
N TYR A 14 23.44 -3.60 -26.44
CA TYR A 14 23.43 -2.35 -25.66
C TYR A 14 23.30 -1.08 -26.51
N LEU A 15 23.64 -1.11 -27.80
CA LEU A 15 23.61 0.08 -28.65
C LEU A 15 22.24 0.35 -29.33
N HIS A 16 21.30 -0.59 -29.27
CA HIS A 16 19.93 -0.45 -29.80
C HIS A 16 18.87 -0.15 -28.72
N GLY A 17 19.30 0.07 -27.47
CA GLY A 17 18.41 0.23 -26.32
C GLY A 17 18.12 1.68 -25.98
N TYR A 18 17.79 2.54 -26.95
CA TYR A 18 17.05 3.74 -26.59
C TYR A 18 15.64 3.28 -26.21
N LEU A 19 15.19 3.67 -25.02
CA LEU A 19 13.80 3.48 -24.60
C LEU A 19 12.91 4.11 -25.68
N GLU A 20 12.29 3.27 -26.52
CA GLU A 20 11.21 3.72 -27.40
C GLU A 20 10.00 3.98 -26.51
N HIS A 21 9.91 5.22 -26.03
CA HIS A 21 8.71 5.72 -25.39
C HIS A 21 7.60 5.78 -26.43
N TYR A 22 6.38 5.46 -26.01
CA TYR A 22 5.20 5.73 -26.81
C TYR A 22 5.09 7.24 -27.08
N SER A 23 4.51 7.60 -28.23
CA SER A 23 4.16 9.01 -28.44
C SER A 23 3.15 9.45 -27.39
N LYS A 24 3.11 10.75 -27.13
CA LYS A 24 2.23 11.32 -26.10
C LYS A 24 0.76 10.99 -26.35
N GLU A 25 0.34 10.98 -27.61
CA GLU A 25 -1.03 10.64 -28.01
C GLU A 25 -1.38 9.20 -27.62
N ILE A 26 -0.43 8.27 -27.77
CA ILE A 26 -0.62 6.87 -27.39
C ILE A 26 -0.64 6.76 -25.86
N GLU A 27 0.24 7.46 -25.14
CA GLU A 27 0.23 7.46 -23.67
C GLU A 27 -1.13 7.90 -23.11
N GLU A 28 -1.71 8.97 -23.66
CA GLU A 28 -3.03 9.49 -23.27
C GLU A 28 -4.14 8.45 -23.52
N GLN A 29 -4.15 7.82 -24.70
CA GLN A 29 -5.11 6.74 -25.02
C GLN A 29 -4.96 5.53 -24.10
N MET A 30 -3.71 5.15 -23.79
CA MET A 30 -3.41 4.05 -22.87
C MET A 30 -3.91 4.36 -21.46
N GLN A 31 -3.72 5.60 -20.97
CA GLN A 31 -4.20 6.04 -19.67
C GLN A 31 -5.74 6.05 -19.60
N GLU A 32 -6.41 6.52 -20.66
CA GLU A 32 -7.87 6.50 -20.74
C GLU A 32 -8.41 5.07 -20.65
N LEU A 33 -7.86 4.14 -21.44
CA LEU A 33 -8.22 2.73 -21.39
C LEU A 33 -7.96 2.15 -19.99
N TYR A 34 -6.76 2.38 -19.45
CA TYR A 34 -6.35 1.91 -18.13
C TYR A 34 -7.36 2.32 -17.04
N SER A 35 -7.87 3.54 -17.10
CA SER A 35 -8.86 4.05 -16.14
C SER A 35 -10.20 3.30 -16.16
N ARG A 36 -10.57 2.69 -17.29
CA ARG A 36 -11.83 1.95 -17.45
C ARG A 36 -11.73 0.47 -17.09
N LEU A 37 -10.52 -0.07 -16.97
CA LEU A 37 -10.28 -1.47 -16.65
C LEU A 37 -10.48 -1.77 -15.16
N SER A 38 -10.90 -3.00 -14.83
CA SER A 38 -10.90 -3.51 -13.46
C SER A 38 -9.46 -3.68 -12.92
N GLU A 39 -9.28 -3.75 -11.61
CA GLU A 39 -7.95 -3.79 -10.97
C GLU A 39 -7.07 -4.96 -11.47
N LYS A 40 -7.69 -6.11 -11.72
CA LYS A 40 -7.04 -7.27 -12.33
C LYS A 40 -6.61 -6.97 -13.77
N ASN A 41 -7.52 -6.46 -14.60
CA ASN A 41 -7.23 -6.17 -16.00
C ASN A 41 -6.19 -5.06 -16.17
N ARG A 42 -6.21 -4.05 -15.29
CA ARG A 42 -5.17 -3.01 -15.20
C ARG A 42 -3.79 -3.62 -14.99
N ARG A 43 -3.68 -4.55 -14.04
CA ARG A 43 -2.41 -5.21 -13.71
C ARG A 43 -1.87 -6.02 -14.89
N LEU A 44 -2.73 -6.83 -15.51
CA LEU A 44 -2.37 -7.62 -16.69
C LEU A 44 -1.99 -6.74 -17.88
N TYR A 45 -2.79 -5.70 -18.15
CA TYR A 45 -2.52 -4.75 -19.22
C TYR A 45 -1.18 -4.04 -19.03
N ALA A 46 -0.89 -3.52 -17.83
CA ALA A 46 0.40 -2.92 -17.52
C ALA A 46 1.57 -3.91 -17.69
N GLY A 47 1.36 -5.19 -17.35
CA GLY A 47 2.35 -6.24 -17.58
C GLY A 47 2.63 -6.49 -19.06
N ILE A 48 1.58 -6.56 -19.89
CA ILE A 48 1.71 -6.73 -21.35
C ILE A 48 2.47 -5.56 -21.97
N GLU A 49 2.06 -4.32 -21.67
CA GLU A 49 2.70 -3.12 -22.24
C GLU A 49 4.17 -3.02 -21.82
N ALA A 50 4.51 -3.38 -20.58
CA ALA A 50 5.89 -3.40 -20.12
C ALA A 50 6.76 -4.45 -20.82
N LEU A 51 6.18 -5.58 -21.27
CA LEU A 51 6.89 -6.63 -22.00
C LEU A 51 7.17 -6.27 -23.46
N LYS A 52 6.40 -5.35 -24.04
CA LYS A 52 6.64 -4.85 -25.42
C LYS A 52 7.89 -3.97 -25.51
N LEU A 53 8.30 -3.40 -24.38
CA LEU A 53 9.37 -2.42 -24.31
C LEU A 53 10.72 -3.06 -23.94
N PRO A 54 11.84 -2.44 -24.38
CA PRO A 54 13.18 -2.88 -24.00
C PRO A 54 13.48 -2.54 -22.52
N TYR A 55 14.77 -2.54 -22.15
CA TYR A 55 15.19 -2.27 -20.78
C TYR A 55 14.58 -0.97 -20.24
N GLY A 56 13.98 -1.03 -19.04
CA GLY A 56 13.31 0.11 -18.41
C GLY A 56 11.81 0.23 -18.69
N GLY A 57 11.23 -0.62 -19.54
CA GLY A 57 9.79 -0.66 -19.83
C GLY A 57 8.90 -0.71 -18.59
N VAL A 58 9.26 -1.54 -17.60
CA VAL A 58 8.52 -1.63 -16.31
C VAL A 58 8.48 -0.29 -15.58
N SER A 59 9.62 0.42 -15.50
CA SER A 59 9.71 1.71 -14.82
C SER A 59 8.93 2.80 -15.56
N TYR A 60 8.94 2.75 -16.89
CA TYR A 60 8.22 3.68 -17.74
C TYR A 60 6.70 3.49 -17.66
N ILE A 61 6.21 2.26 -17.81
CA ILE A 61 4.77 1.94 -17.69
C ILE A 61 4.24 2.24 -16.29
N ALA A 62 5.02 1.94 -15.24
CA ALA A 62 4.64 2.31 -13.88
C ALA A 62 4.46 3.83 -13.72
N ARG A 63 5.27 4.64 -14.42
CA ARG A 63 5.17 6.10 -14.41
C ARG A 63 3.91 6.57 -15.15
N ILE A 64 3.65 6.05 -16.36
CA ILE A 64 2.46 6.44 -17.14
C ILE A 64 1.17 6.15 -16.38
N PHE A 65 1.07 4.97 -15.77
CA PHE A 65 -0.16 4.55 -15.08
C PHE A 65 -0.23 4.97 -13.60
N ALA A 66 0.71 5.81 -13.13
CA ALA A 66 0.85 6.20 -11.72
C ALA A 66 0.81 5.00 -10.75
N GLY A 67 1.35 3.86 -11.19
CA GLY A 67 1.34 2.60 -10.46
C GLY A 67 2.69 2.28 -9.80
N SER A 68 2.73 1.21 -9.00
CA SER A 68 4.00 0.68 -8.49
C SER A 68 4.63 -0.31 -9.48
N ARG A 69 5.97 -0.33 -9.54
CA ARG A 69 6.73 -1.33 -10.31
C ARG A 69 6.32 -2.76 -9.93
N ASP A 70 6.03 -3.00 -8.66
CA ASP A 70 5.58 -4.30 -8.16
C ASP A 70 4.24 -4.74 -8.77
N THR A 71 3.34 -3.79 -9.04
CA THR A 71 2.06 -4.08 -9.70
C THR A 71 2.29 -4.55 -11.12
N VAL A 72 3.19 -3.89 -11.86
CA VAL A 72 3.59 -4.29 -13.22
C VAL A 72 4.25 -5.67 -13.21
N TRP A 73 5.21 -5.91 -12.31
CA TRP A 73 5.87 -7.20 -12.16
C TRP A 73 4.90 -8.34 -11.81
N ARG A 74 3.93 -8.07 -10.94
CA ARG A 74 2.89 -9.03 -10.60
C ARG A 74 2.01 -9.34 -11.81
N GLY A 75 1.67 -8.34 -12.63
CA GLY A 75 0.99 -8.54 -13.90
C GLY A 75 1.78 -9.42 -14.86
N ILE A 76 3.08 -9.17 -15.02
CA ILE A 76 3.98 -10.01 -15.82
C ILE A 76 4.00 -11.46 -15.32
N LYS A 77 4.00 -11.66 -14.00
CA LYS A 77 3.97 -13.00 -13.41
C LYS A 77 2.63 -13.70 -13.67
N GLU A 78 1.52 -13.01 -13.45
CA GLU A 78 0.16 -13.54 -13.69
C GLU A 78 -0.03 -13.93 -15.17
N LEU A 79 0.50 -13.14 -16.11
CA LEU A 79 0.46 -13.47 -17.55
C LEU A 79 1.20 -14.76 -17.91
N LYS A 80 2.23 -15.16 -17.13
CA LYS A 80 2.97 -16.41 -17.32
C LYS A 80 2.29 -17.61 -16.69
N GLU A 81 1.35 -17.39 -15.77
CA GLU A 81 0.67 -18.43 -14.99
C GLU A 81 -0.83 -18.45 -15.35
N PRO A 82 -1.25 -19.21 -16.39
CA PRO A 82 -2.62 -19.16 -16.92
C PRO A 82 -3.68 -19.52 -15.87
N GLU A 83 -3.36 -20.37 -14.90
CA GLU A 83 -4.28 -20.72 -13.81
C GLU A 83 -4.66 -19.53 -12.92
N THR A 84 -3.75 -18.56 -12.74
CA THR A 84 -4.03 -17.35 -11.95
C THR A 84 -4.97 -16.39 -12.68
N VAL A 85 -4.93 -16.39 -14.01
CA VAL A 85 -5.82 -15.59 -14.86
C VAL A 85 -7.25 -16.15 -14.85
N LEU A 86 -7.41 -17.47 -14.69
CA LEU A 86 -8.74 -18.11 -14.63
C LEU A 86 -9.48 -17.86 -13.31
N GLN A 87 -8.77 -17.51 -12.24
CA GLN A 87 -9.41 -17.18 -10.96
C GLN A 87 -10.08 -15.79 -11.07
N ASN A 88 -11.40 -15.73 -10.99
CA ASN A 88 -12.21 -14.49 -10.94
C ASN A 88 -12.06 -13.73 -9.61
N ARG A 89 -10.86 -13.72 -9.05
CA ARG A 89 -10.55 -13.00 -7.81
C ARG A 89 -10.01 -11.62 -8.15
N GLU A 90 -10.84 -10.61 -7.95
CA GLU A 90 -10.42 -9.21 -7.99
C GLU A 90 -9.96 -8.78 -6.60
N ARG A 91 -8.90 -7.98 -6.51
CA ARG A 91 -8.53 -7.37 -5.23
C ARG A 91 -9.54 -6.27 -4.95
N GLN A 92 -10.23 -6.35 -3.81
CA GLN A 92 -11.07 -5.24 -3.37
C GLN A 92 -10.21 -4.06 -2.93
N VAL A 93 -10.72 -2.85 -3.16
CA VAL A 93 -10.12 -1.61 -2.65
C VAL A 93 -10.17 -1.65 -1.11
N GLY A 94 -9.08 -1.27 -0.45
CA GLY A 94 -9.04 -1.13 1.02
C GLY A 94 -8.65 -2.39 1.79
N GLY A 95 -7.40 -2.84 1.64
CA GLY A 95 -6.78 -3.85 2.51
C GLY A 95 -5.96 -3.29 3.68
N GLY A 96 -5.96 -1.97 3.87
CA GLY A 96 -5.41 -1.33 5.06
C GLY A 96 -6.42 -1.41 6.19
N GLY A 97 -5.95 -1.61 7.43
CA GLY A 97 -6.82 -1.59 8.60
C GLY A 97 -7.63 -0.29 8.63
N LYS A 98 -8.96 -0.40 8.74
CA LYS A 98 -9.82 0.77 8.95
C LYS A 98 -9.33 1.50 10.21
N PRO A 99 -9.15 2.84 10.20
CA PRO A 99 -8.83 3.56 11.41
C PRO A 99 -9.91 3.27 12.46
N LEU A 100 -9.47 2.89 13.66
CA LEU A 100 -10.35 2.44 14.74
C LEU A 100 -11.27 3.55 15.30
N LEU A 101 -11.12 4.78 14.80
CA LEU A 101 -11.86 5.97 15.24
C LEU A 101 -13.34 5.98 14.82
N ASP A 102 -13.78 5.02 14.01
CA ASP A 102 -15.16 4.94 13.50
C ASP A 102 -16.12 4.06 14.35
N LYS A 103 -15.73 3.59 15.55
CA LYS A 103 -16.63 2.82 16.47
C LYS A 103 -16.24 2.91 17.96
N PRO A 104 -17.23 2.77 18.86
CA PRO A 104 -18.27 3.73 19.24
C PRO A 104 -17.84 4.60 20.44
N ARG A 105 -18.60 5.67 20.66
CA ARG A 105 -18.42 6.73 21.67
C ARG A 105 -18.40 6.25 23.14
N ASP A 106 -18.70 4.97 23.40
CA ASP A 106 -18.80 4.40 24.75
C ASP A 106 -17.43 4.21 25.43
N ILE A 107 -16.35 4.04 24.65
CA ILE A 107 -15.00 3.84 25.22
C ILE A 107 -14.51 5.12 25.90
N ASP A 108 -14.83 6.27 25.32
CA ASP A 108 -14.38 7.57 25.82
C ASP A 108 -15.00 7.88 27.20
N GLU A 109 -16.26 7.52 27.42
CA GLU A 109 -16.95 7.72 28.70
C GLU A 109 -16.33 6.88 29.82
N VAL A 110 -16.07 5.60 29.55
CA VAL A 110 -15.45 4.67 30.51
C VAL A 110 -13.99 5.05 30.77
N PHE A 111 -13.27 5.49 29.74
CA PHE A 111 -11.91 6.02 29.89
C PHE A 111 -11.88 7.28 30.76
N LEU A 112 -12.80 8.22 30.55
CA LEU A 112 -12.92 9.42 31.39
C LEU A 112 -13.30 9.10 32.84
N LEU A 113 -14.11 8.07 33.07
CA LEU A 113 -14.44 7.60 34.42
C LEU A 113 -13.19 7.03 35.14
N ILE A 114 -12.46 6.14 34.47
CA ILE A 114 -11.20 5.56 34.99
C ILE A 114 -10.19 6.66 35.29
N LEU A 115 -10.08 7.68 34.41
CA LEU A 115 -9.23 8.83 34.67
C LEU A 115 -9.67 9.59 35.91
N LYS A 116 -10.96 9.92 36.06
CA LYS A 116 -11.47 10.65 37.23
C LYS A 116 -11.23 9.91 38.55
N GLU A 117 -11.40 8.59 38.57
CA GLU A 117 -11.21 7.77 39.78
C GLU A 117 -9.74 7.67 40.24
N HIS A 118 -8.81 7.68 39.27
CA HIS A 118 -7.37 7.54 39.53
C HIS A 118 -6.58 8.85 39.42
N THR A 119 -7.30 9.95 39.24
CA THR A 119 -6.76 11.31 39.29
C THR A 119 -7.02 11.86 40.69
N ALA A 120 -5.97 11.88 41.52
CA ALA A 120 -5.99 12.72 42.71
C ALA A 120 -5.95 14.18 42.25
N GLY A 121 -7.00 14.95 42.52
CA GLY A 121 -7.02 16.38 42.20
C GLY A 121 -5.88 17.09 42.92
N ASP A 122 -5.01 17.75 42.16
CA ASP A 122 -3.88 18.50 42.70
C ASP A 122 -4.34 19.96 42.90
N PRO A 123 -4.41 20.49 44.15
CA PRO A 123 -5.03 21.78 44.44
C PRO A 123 -4.30 23.00 43.84
N ILE A 124 -3.17 22.78 43.16
CA ILE A 124 -2.26 23.84 42.68
C ILE A 124 -2.27 23.97 41.14
N ASN A 125 -2.76 22.99 40.38
CA ASN A 125 -2.79 23.05 38.92
C ASN A 125 -4.05 22.41 38.30
N GLU A 126 -5.06 23.23 38.01
CA GLU A 126 -6.32 22.82 37.38
C GLU A 126 -6.14 22.21 35.96
N LYS A 127 -4.98 22.44 35.33
CA LYS A 127 -4.74 22.09 33.91
C LYS A 127 -3.81 20.90 33.67
N VAL A 128 -3.28 20.28 34.73
CA VAL A 128 -2.39 19.11 34.62
C VAL A 128 -2.77 18.09 35.69
N SER A 129 -3.76 17.26 35.37
CA SER A 129 -3.98 16.01 36.09
C SER A 129 -3.29 14.89 35.32
N LEU A 130 -2.11 14.48 35.78
CA LEU A 130 -1.53 13.23 35.34
C LEU A 130 -2.14 12.11 36.20
N PRO A 131 -2.83 11.12 35.61
CA PRO A 131 -3.25 9.96 36.39
C PRO A 131 -2.00 9.23 36.90
N ASN A 132 -2.06 8.67 38.11
CA ASN A 132 -1.02 7.79 38.64
C ASN A 132 -0.98 6.41 37.91
N LEU A 133 -1.53 6.33 36.70
CA LEU A 133 -1.69 5.11 35.92
C LEU A 133 -0.87 5.18 34.63
N THR A 134 -0.20 4.07 34.32
CA THR A 134 0.45 3.87 33.03
C THR A 134 -0.57 3.53 31.95
N SER A 135 -0.23 3.81 30.68
CA SER A 135 -1.06 3.45 29.51
C SER A 135 -1.33 1.94 29.39
N PHE A 136 -0.51 1.11 30.03
CA PHE A 136 -0.73 -0.33 30.13
C PHE A 136 -1.84 -0.66 31.15
N GLU A 137 -1.80 -0.05 32.33
CA GLU A 137 -2.82 -0.29 33.38
C GLU A 137 -4.19 0.20 32.92
N ILE A 138 -4.26 1.33 32.22
CA ILE A 138 -5.51 1.82 31.63
C ILE A 138 -6.06 0.82 30.58
N ALA A 139 -5.19 0.23 29.75
CA ALA A 139 -5.62 -0.79 28.79
C ALA A 139 -6.16 -2.05 29.50
N VAL A 140 -5.59 -2.44 30.63
CA VAL A 140 -6.05 -3.58 31.44
C VAL A 140 -7.41 -3.28 32.09
N LEU A 141 -7.61 -2.07 32.62
CA LEU A 141 -8.88 -1.65 33.21
C LEU A 141 -10.00 -1.60 32.17
N LEU A 142 -9.74 -1.00 31.00
CA LEU A 142 -10.69 -0.99 29.88
C LEU A 142 -11.01 -2.40 29.37
N SER A 143 -10.03 -3.31 29.40
CA SER A 143 -10.25 -4.72 29.05
C SER A 143 -11.10 -5.48 30.07
N LYS A 144 -11.11 -5.07 31.35
CA LYS A 144 -12.00 -5.64 32.38
C LYS A 144 -13.44 -5.17 32.21
N GLU A 145 -13.64 -3.93 31.78
CA GLU A 145 -14.96 -3.36 31.44
C GLU A 145 -15.52 -3.87 30.09
N GLY A 146 -14.82 -4.81 29.43
CA GLY A 146 -15.31 -5.49 28.21
C GLY A 146 -14.80 -4.89 26.90
N PHE A 147 -13.93 -3.89 26.93
CA PHE A 147 -13.36 -3.29 25.72
C PHE A 147 -12.04 -3.93 25.31
N LYS A 148 -11.97 -4.44 24.08
CA LYS A 148 -10.74 -5.06 23.54
C LYS A 148 -9.74 -3.99 23.07
N VAL A 149 -9.09 -3.31 24.01
CA VAL A 149 -8.08 -2.27 23.74
C VAL A 149 -6.67 -2.79 24.01
N SER A 150 -5.69 -2.26 23.27
CA SER A 150 -4.27 -2.52 23.47
C SER A 150 -3.58 -1.24 23.93
N ARG A 151 -2.39 -1.33 24.52
CA ARG A 151 -1.60 -0.16 24.97
C ARG A 151 -1.47 0.92 23.88
N ASN A 152 -1.31 0.50 22.63
CA ASN A 152 -1.14 1.42 21.49
C ASN A 152 -2.44 2.14 21.08
N ILE A 153 -3.59 1.68 21.56
CA ILE A 153 -4.89 2.33 21.36
C ILE A 153 -5.08 3.41 22.42
N VAL A 154 -4.64 3.18 23.66
CA VAL A 154 -4.74 4.14 24.77
C VAL A 154 -3.84 5.38 24.60
N LEU A 155 -2.75 5.25 23.84
CA LEU A 155 -1.80 6.33 23.56
C LEU A 155 -2.18 7.22 22.36
N LYS A 156 -3.24 6.88 21.64
CA LYS A 156 -3.71 7.61 20.44
C LYS A 156 -4.83 8.56 20.81
#